data_AF-A0A661E282-F1
#
_entry.id   AF-A0A661E282-F1
#
_cell.length_a   1.000
_cell.length_b   1.000
_cell.length_c   1.000
_cell.angle_alpha   90.00
_cell.angle_beta   90.00
_cell.angle_gamma   90.00
#
_symmetry.space_group_name_H-M   'P 1'
#
loop_
_entity.id
_entity.type
_entity.pdbx_description
1 polymer ?
#
loop_
_entity_poly.entity_id
_entity_poly.type
_entity_poly.pdbx_seq_one_letter_code
_entity_poly.pdbx_strand_id
1 'polypeptide(L)'
;MNTNRPINFTSFTAAIIGIGLPIIGSLFLSNYEPDWKQINVPAHAAIESAGGIIAIALSLMTFFLVKNVERKYYFITASALLIMGSLNIAHASFPPGQQFVWLHSLATFSGGAIFALVWFNKSPAYAFQWSVVLALLLIFISILMSDFLPLMVFNGKFTLAAKILNVSGGICFYLAAAFFLQKYRKKQAFEFLLFVILCVLFGTAGILFEESELWDAAWWWWHLLSLTAYVFALGFIILRLKEQNKQIVDTKLRTELLMESAGEGIYGLDIDGNCTWANKACARLSGCNDPGEMIGKNMHEFQHHSHADGRHAPQEDCNIYRVLNDEVGVHIDDEVFWRMDGSSYPAEYWSSPIFEKNVCTGAVVSFSDISKRKELEARLRQSERMEAIGTLVGGIAHDFNNMLASIMGYTELSIMKLAGKNELPIEKHLKEVIKSSKRAKELVAQMLTFARGADEKLGRFNLSPLIEESLKMLGPTLPSSIE
;
A
#
# COMPACT_ATOMS: atom_id res chain seq x y z
N MET A 1 5.60 -11.81 4.57
CA MET A 1 6.90 -11.77 3.88
C MET A 1 7.99 -12.03 4.91
N ASN A 2 8.60 -13.22 4.87
CA ASN A 2 9.70 -13.61 5.74
C ASN A 2 10.95 -12.80 5.36
N THR A 3 11.31 -11.80 6.16
CA THR A 3 12.57 -11.04 6.05
C THR A 3 13.76 -11.78 6.66
N ASN A 4 13.65 -13.10 6.86
CA ASN A 4 14.76 -13.96 7.27
C ASN A 4 15.63 -14.27 6.04
N ARG A 5 16.42 -13.29 5.57
CA ARG A 5 17.66 -13.67 4.89
C ARG A 5 18.62 -14.11 5.99
N PRO A 6 19.07 -15.38 6.02
CA PRO A 6 20.10 -15.80 6.95
C PRO A 6 21.31 -14.90 6.73
N ILE A 7 22.05 -14.64 7.80
CA ILE A 7 23.34 -13.95 7.77
C ILE A 7 24.09 -14.49 6.55
N ASN A 8 24.36 -13.61 5.59
CA ASN A 8 25.21 -13.98 4.48
C ASN A 8 26.53 -14.39 5.15
N PHE A 9 26.94 -15.65 4.98
CA PHE A 9 28.10 -16.27 5.65
C PHE A 9 29.34 -15.35 5.63
N THR A 10 29.43 -14.50 4.61
CA THR A 10 30.40 -13.42 4.41
C THR A 10 30.45 -12.32 5.49
N SER A 11 29.32 -11.90 6.08
CA SER A 11 29.32 -10.84 7.11
C SER A 11 29.87 -11.32 8.45
N PHE A 12 29.60 -12.58 8.80
CA PHE A 12 30.07 -13.19 10.04
C PHE A 12 31.56 -13.56 9.94
N THR A 13 31.99 -14.10 8.80
CA THR A 13 33.42 -14.34 8.53
C THR A 13 34.20 -13.03 8.48
N ALA A 14 33.66 -11.96 7.89
CA ALA A 14 34.29 -10.64 7.90
C ALA A 14 34.45 -10.08 9.32
N ALA A 15 33.46 -10.26 10.20
CA ALA A 15 33.57 -9.83 11.60
C ALA A 15 34.63 -10.64 12.37
N ILE A 16 34.70 -11.97 12.15
CA ILE A 16 35.73 -12.84 12.75
C ILE A 16 37.12 -12.46 12.26
N ILE A 17 37.30 -12.22 10.96
CA ILE A 17 38.57 -11.76 10.38
C ILE A 17 38.93 -10.38 10.94
N GLY A 18 37.94 -9.47 11.05
CA GLY A 18 38.13 -8.14 11.62
C GLY A 18 38.57 -8.13 13.09
N ILE A 19 38.20 -9.16 13.87
CA ILE A 19 38.65 -9.33 15.26
C ILE A 19 40.00 -10.07 15.32
N GLY A 20 40.14 -11.16 14.56
CA GLY A 20 41.31 -12.03 14.64
C GLY A 20 42.57 -11.39 14.08
N LEU A 21 42.45 -10.62 12.98
CA LEU A 21 43.62 -10.02 12.32
C LEU A 21 44.32 -8.98 13.21
N PRO A 22 43.63 -8.06 13.90
CA PRO A 22 44.29 -7.12 14.82
C PRO A 22 44.91 -7.79 16.05
N ILE A 23 44.27 -8.81 16.61
CA ILE A 23 44.83 -9.55 17.75
C ILE A 23 46.10 -10.29 17.34
N ILE A 24 46.06 -11.02 16.21
CA ILE A 24 47.21 -11.76 15.68
C ILE A 24 48.33 -10.77 15.29
N GLY A 25 47.98 -9.67 14.62
CA GLY A 25 48.92 -8.63 14.23
C GLY A 25 49.59 -7.96 15.42
N SER A 26 48.84 -7.70 16.49
CA SER A 26 49.36 -7.15 17.75
C SER A 26 50.32 -8.12 18.41
N LEU A 27 49.93 -9.40 18.56
CA LEU A 27 50.79 -10.44 19.14
C LEU A 27 52.03 -10.74 18.29
N PHE A 28 51.92 -10.63 16.96
CA PHE A 28 53.05 -10.83 16.07
C PHE A 28 54.06 -9.68 16.22
N LEU A 29 53.62 -8.43 16.09
CA LEU A 29 54.53 -7.29 16.18
C LEU A 29 55.12 -7.13 17.57
N SER A 30 54.37 -7.40 18.64
CA SER A 30 54.91 -7.36 20.01
C SER A 30 56.01 -8.40 20.26
N ASN A 31 56.01 -9.52 19.53
CA ASN A 31 57.01 -10.58 19.67
C ASN A 31 58.21 -10.40 18.72
N TYR A 32 58.02 -9.83 17.53
CA TYR A 32 59.06 -9.70 16.51
C TYR A 32 59.74 -8.31 16.48
N GLU A 33 58.98 -7.23 16.70
CA GLU A 33 59.50 -5.85 16.75
C GLU A 33 58.94 -5.09 17.97
N PRO A 34 59.38 -5.43 19.20
CA PRO A 34 58.82 -4.87 20.44
C PRO A 34 59.06 -3.36 20.62
N ASP A 35 60.09 -2.80 19.96
CA ASP A 35 60.43 -1.37 20.04
C ASP A 35 59.77 -0.52 18.94
N TRP A 36 58.90 -1.12 18.12
CA TRP A 36 58.24 -0.40 17.04
C TRP A 36 57.30 0.68 17.58
N LYS A 37 57.60 1.95 17.27
CA LYS A 37 56.76 3.11 17.60
C LYS A 37 56.56 3.99 16.37
N GLN A 38 55.31 4.22 16.00
CA GLN A 38 54.95 5.11 14.89
C GLN A 38 54.10 6.26 15.39
N ILE A 39 54.70 7.45 15.49
CA ILE A 39 54.01 8.67 15.92
C ILE A 39 53.40 9.34 14.68
N ASN A 40 52.08 9.35 14.59
CA ASN A 40 51.36 10.08 13.54
C ASN A 40 50.06 10.67 14.11
N VAL A 41 50.21 11.84 14.74
CA VAL A 41 49.09 12.57 15.38
C VAL A 41 47.98 12.91 14.38
N PRO A 42 48.27 13.42 13.15
CA PRO A 42 47.22 13.68 12.18
C PRO A 42 46.41 12.43 11.77
N ALA A 43 47.09 11.31 11.52
CA ALA A 43 46.41 10.06 11.13
C ALA A 43 45.54 9.52 12.26
N HIS A 44 46.05 9.54 13.50
CA HIS A 44 45.27 9.18 14.68
C HIS A 44 44.02 10.05 14.84
N ALA A 45 44.19 11.38 14.81
CA ALA A 45 43.08 12.31 14.96
C ALA A 45 42.02 12.11 13.86
N ALA A 46 42.44 11.81 12.63
CA ALA A 46 41.54 11.52 11.52
C ALA A 46 40.72 10.24 11.76
N ILE A 47 41.36 9.15 12.20
CA ILE A 47 40.68 7.87 12.50
C ILE A 47 39.66 8.05 13.64
N GLU A 48 40.06 8.68 14.74
CA GLU A 48 39.20 8.90 15.90
C GLU A 48 38.05 9.86 15.60
N SER A 49 38.31 10.95 14.87
CA SER A 49 37.26 11.90 14.46
C SER A 49 36.26 11.25 13.51
N ALA A 50 36.74 10.49 12.51
CA ALA A 50 35.87 9.77 11.59
C ALA A 50 35.01 8.74 12.33
N GLY A 51 35.61 7.98 13.24
CA GLY A 51 34.91 7.03 14.09
C GLY A 51 33.84 7.69 14.96
N GLY A 52 34.17 8.80 15.62
CA GLY A 52 33.23 9.56 16.43
C GLY A 52 32.06 10.14 15.63
N ILE A 53 32.29 10.67 14.43
CA ILE A 53 31.22 11.16 13.55
C ILE A 53 30.28 10.02 13.14
N ILE A 54 30.83 8.86 12.75
CA ILE A 54 30.04 7.68 12.41
C ILE A 54 29.22 7.20 13.61
N ALA A 55 29.79 7.21 14.81
CA ALA A 55 29.08 6.85 16.04
C ALA A 55 27.88 7.76 16.31
N ILE A 56 28.04 9.08 16.15
CA ILE A 56 26.97 10.06 16.32
C ILE A 56 25.88 9.86 15.24
N ALA A 57 26.27 9.66 13.98
CA ALA A 57 25.31 9.39 12.90
C ALA A 57 24.51 8.10 13.17
N LEU A 58 25.18 7.03 13.59
CA LEU A 58 24.55 5.77 13.97
C LEU A 58 23.62 5.92 15.17
N SER A 59 24.02 6.73 16.15
CA SER A 59 23.22 7.07 17.32
C SER A 59 21.89 7.72 16.91
N LEU A 60 21.94 8.78 16.10
CA LEU A 60 20.73 9.48 15.62
C LEU A 60 19.83 8.54 14.81
N MET A 61 20.40 7.75 13.91
CA MET A 61 19.64 6.78 13.13
C MET A 61 18.97 5.73 14.01
N THR A 62 19.71 5.18 14.97
CA THR A 62 19.19 4.20 15.95
C THR A 62 18.07 4.80 16.79
N PHE A 63 18.13 6.10 17.10
CA PHE A 63 17.08 6.83 17.82
C PHE A 63 15.80 7.03 16.99
N PHE A 64 15.92 7.44 15.72
CA PHE A 64 14.76 7.77 14.86
C PHE A 64 14.10 6.56 14.20
N LEU A 65 14.82 5.46 13.96
CA LEU A 65 14.29 4.29 13.26
C LEU A 65 13.37 3.40 14.11
N VAL A 66 13.15 3.73 15.38
CA VAL A 66 12.45 2.84 16.31
C VAL A 66 10.93 2.87 16.11
N LYS A 67 10.39 1.81 15.49
CA LYS A 67 8.95 1.55 15.42
C LYS A 67 8.55 0.44 16.42
N ASN A 68 8.18 0.89 17.62
CA ASN A 68 7.24 0.29 18.59
C ASN A 68 7.51 -1.05 19.30
N VAL A 69 8.44 -1.92 18.88
CA VAL A 69 8.74 -3.15 19.65
C VAL A 69 10.19 -3.13 20.10
N GLU A 70 10.43 -3.09 21.42
CA GLU A 70 11.76 -3.08 22.06
C GLU A 70 12.56 -1.76 21.99
N ARG A 71 11.84 -0.63 21.91
CA ARG A 71 12.38 0.74 21.85
C ARG A 71 13.45 1.09 22.89
N LYS A 72 13.40 0.48 24.07
CA LYS A 72 14.38 0.70 25.13
C LYS A 72 15.82 0.32 24.74
N TYR A 73 16.03 -0.78 24.03
CA TYR A 73 17.38 -1.24 23.71
C TYR A 73 18.04 -0.32 22.68
N TYR A 74 17.25 0.13 21.70
CA TYR A 74 17.67 1.11 20.71
C TYR A 74 18.06 2.44 21.37
N PHE A 75 17.28 2.91 22.35
CA PHE A 75 17.65 4.13 23.09
C PHE A 75 18.93 3.98 23.90
N ILE A 76 19.13 2.85 24.57
CA ILE A 76 20.37 2.59 25.32
C ILE A 76 21.57 2.58 24.37
N THR A 77 21.49 1.82 23.27
CA THR A 77 22.55 1.77 22.26
C THR A 77 22.82 3.13 21.63
N ALA A 78 21.78 3.88 21.27
CA ALA A 78 21.92 5.21 20.71
C ALA A 78 22.60 6.16 21.70
N SER A 79 22.23 6.13 22.98
CA SER A 79 22.84 6.96 24.03
C SER A 79 24.32 6.62 24.24
N ALA A 80 24.66 5.33 24.24
CA ALA A 80 26.05 4.86 24.39
C ALA A 80 26.94 5.31 23.22
N LEU A 81 26.45 5.19 21.99
CA LEU A 81 27.17 5.63 20.80
C LEU A 81 27.35 7.15 20.77
N LEU A 82 26.36 7.91 21.28
CA LEU A 82 26.41 9.36 21.31
C LEU A 82 27.48 9.88 22.28
N ILE A 83 27.48 9.37 23.51
CA ILE A 83 28.46 9.79 24.52
C ILE A 83 29.87 9.39 24.10
N MET A 84 30.05 8.15 23.63
CA MET A 84 31.34 7.63 23.20
C MET A 84 31.85 8.38 21.97
N GLY A 85 31.00 8.60 20.97
CA GLY A 85 31.37 9.36 19.76
C GLY A 85 31.76 10.81 20.07
N SER A 86 31.02 11.48 20.96
CA SER A 86 31.31 12.85 21.37
C SER A 86 32.66 12.95 22.12
N LEU A 87 32.92 12.01 23.03
CA LEU A 87 34.18 11.96 23.78
C LEU A 87 35.38 11.58 22.91
N ASN A 88 35.21 10.70 21.91
CA ASN A 88 36.28 10.37 20.95
C ASN A 88 36.65 11.56 20.04
N ILE A 89 35.67 12.35 19.59
CA ILE A 89 35.94 13.60 18.85
C ILE A 89 36.69 14.60 19.73
N ALA A 90 36.28 14.73 21.00
CA ALA A 90 36.97 15.60 21.95
C ALA A 90 38.42 15.12 22.14
N HIS A 91 38.64 13.84 22.45
CA HIS A 91 39.96 13.20 22.56
C HIS A 91 40.87 13.50 21.36
N ALA A 92 40.37 13.30 20.14
CA ALA A 92 41.10 13.55 18.90
C ALA A 92 41.59 15.00 18.75
N SER A 93 40.98 15.94 19.48
CA SER A 93 41.29 17.37 19.44
C SER A 93 42.35 17.79 20.47
N PHE A 94 42.73 16.92 21.42
CA PHE A 94 43.77 17.23 22.42
C PHE A 94 45.14 16.70 22.00
N PRO A 95 46.23 17.41 22.33
CA PRO A 95 47.59 16.90 22.13
C PRO A 95 47.87 15.70 23.06
N PRO A 96 48.81 14.80 22.69
CA PRO A 96 49.14 13.63 23.52
C PRO A 96 49.57 14.04 24.94
N GLY A 97 48.89 13.49 25.95
CA GLY A 97 49.08 13.87 27.35
C GLY A 97 48.03 13.23 28.28
N GLN A 98 47.84 13.81 29.47
CA GLN A 98 46.89 13.27 30.46
C GLN A 98 45.44 13.40 30.00
N GLN A 99 45.05 14.58 29.50
CA GLN A 99 43.70 14.85 28.98
C GLN A 99 43.33 13.96 27.79
N PHE A 100 44.31 13.70 26.92
CA PHE A 100 44.18 12.80 25.78
C PHE A 100 43.75 11.40 26.24
N VAL A 101 44.57 10.72 27.05
CA VAL A 101 44.23 9.36 27.50
C VAL A 101 42.99 9.35 28.41
N TRP A 102 42.79 10.41 29.21
CA TRP A 102 41.60 10.56 30.04
C TRP A 102 40.30 10.55 29.25
N LEU A 103 40.19 11.40 28.22
CA LEU A 103 38.97 11.50 27.42
C LEU A 103 38.69 10.21 26.66
N HIS A 104 39.73 9.56 26.12
CA HIS A 104 39.58 8.24 25.49
C HIS A 104 39.09 7.17 26.47
N SER A 105 39.75 7.02 27.63
CA SER A 105 39.34 6.06 28.66
C SER A 105 37.90 6.29 29.15
N LEU A 106 37.51 7.56 29.25
CA LEU A 106 36.16 7.95 29.63
C LEU A 106 35.13 7.64 28.54
N ALA A 107 35.48 7.78 27.26
CA ALA A 107 34.65 7.39 26.13
C ALA A 107 34.34 5.89 26.15
N THR A 108 35.37 5.05 26.27
CA THR A 108 35.25 3.58 26.33
C THR A 108 34.44 3.15 27.55
N PHE A 109 34.75 3.70 28.73
CA PHE A 109 34.04 3.36 29.96
C PHE A 109 32.56 3.76 29.91
N SER A 110 32.26 5.01 29.56
CA SER A 110 30.88 5.52 29.52
C SER A 110 30.04 4.81 28.45
N GLY A 111 30.61 4.58 27.26
CA GLY A 111 29.98 3.79 26.21
C GLY A 111 29.64 2.38 26.68
N GLY A 112 30.62 1.66 27.23
CA GLY A 112 30.44 0.30 27.75
C GLY A 112 29.40 0.24 28.88
N ALA A 113 29.50 1.15 29.86
CA ALA A 113 28.59 1.20 31.01
C ALA A 113 27.14 1.45 30.58
N ILE A 114 26.90 2.37 29.65
CA ILE A 114 25.54 2.60 29.11
C ILE A 114 25.07 1.37 28.33
N PHE A 115 25.91 0.77 27.48
CA PHE A 115 25.56 -0.47 26.78
C PHE A 115 25.15 -1.60 27.74
N ALA A 116 25.84 -1.76 28.86
CA ALA A 116 25.51 -2.77 29.86
C ALA A 116 24.13 -2.55 30.52
N LEU A 117 23.54 -1.34 30.42
CA LEU A 117 22.22 -1.05 30.96
C LEU A 117 21.09 -1.87 30.29
N VAL A 118 21.36 -2.52 29.15
CA VAL A 118 20.40 -3.39 28.45
C VAL A 118 19.87 -4.54 29.32
N TRP A 119 20.64 -4.94 30.35
CA TRP A 119 20.23 -5.95 31.32
C TRP A 119 19.14 -5.47 32.28
N PHE A 120 18.98 -4.16 32.46
CA PHE A 120 17.97 -3.60 33.36
C PHE A 120 16.64 -3.38 32.64
N ASN A 121 15.54 -3.74 33.33
CA ASN A 121 14.23 -3.79 32.69
C ASN A 121 13.60 -2.38 32.51
N LYS A 122 13.95 -1.42 33.36
CA LYS A 122 13.50 -0.02 33.30
C LYS A 122 14.54 0.82 32.58
N SER A 123 14.18 1.40 31.44
CA SER A 123 14.98 2.44 30.78
C SER A 123 14.10 3.66 30.53
N PRO A 124 14.45 4.84 31.06
CA PRO A 124 13.69 6.04 30.80
C PRO A 124 14.01 6.53 29.38
N ALA A 125 12.98 6.83 28.59
CA ALA A 125 13.12 7.44 27.27
C ALA A 125 13.95 8.75 27.30
N TYR A 126 14.07 9.40 28.47
CA TYR A 126 14.88 10.59 28.71
C TYR A 126 16.40 10.34 28.67
N ALA A 127 16.87 9.09 28.77
CA ALA A 127 18.30 8.75 28.83
C ALA A 127 19.10 9.28 27.63
N PHE A 128 18.48 9.38 26.45
CA PHE A 128 19.14 9.86 25.24
C PHE A 128 19.56 11.33 25.33
N GLN A 129 18.65 12.22 25.76
CA GLN A 129 18.95 13.65 25.90
C GLN A 129 20.00 13.88 26.99
N TRP A 130 19.92 13.13 28.10
CA TRP A 130 20.91 13.20 29.17
C TRP A 130 22.30 12.71 28.74
N SER A 131 22.41 11.83 27.75
CA SER A 131 23.72 11.40 27.24
C SER A 131 24.48 12.53 26.53
N VAL A 132 23.79 13.44 25.83
CA VAL A 132 24.40 14.66 25.26
C VAL A 132 24.89 15.57 26.37
N VAL A 133 24.02 15.85 27.36
CA VAL A 133 24.35 16.72 28.49
C VAL A 133 25.53 16.16 29.26
N LEU A 134 25.53 14.85 29.53
CA LEU A 134 26.62 14.17 30.22
C LEU A 134 27.92 14.24 29.41
N ALA A 135 27.88 13.99 28.09
CA ALA A 135 29.06 14.10 27.25
C ALA A 135 29.68 15.51 27.31
N LEU A 136 28.85 16.55 27.12
CA LEU A 136 29.30 17.94 27.18
C LEU A 136 29.85 18.30 28.57
N LEU A 137 29.20 17.85 29.63
CA LEU A 137 29.64 18.07 31.00
C LEU A 137 30.99 17.40 31.28
N LEU A 138 31.17 16.15 30.84
CA LEU A 138 32.44 15.43 30.99
C LEU A 138 33.58 16.09 30.21
N ILE A 139 33.31 16.54 28.98
CA ILE A 139 34.28 17.31 28.18
C ILE A 139 34.64 18.61 28.90
N PHE A 140 33.63 19.36 29.36
CA PHE A 140 33.82 20.64 30.05
C PHE A 140 34.63 20.49 31.35
N ILE A 141 34.30 19.50 32.18
CA ILE A 141 35.05 19.20 33.41
C ILE A 141 36.50 18.81 33.09
N SER A 142 36.71 18.01 32.03
CA SER A 142 38.06 17.58 31.62
C SER A 142 38.93 18.74 31.15
N ILE A 143 38.32 19.81 30.62
CA ILE A 143 39.00 21.06 30.24
C ILE A 143 39.27 21.91 31.49
N LEU A 144 38.26 22.14 32.33
CA LEU A 144 38.34 23.06 33.46
C LEU A 144 39.24 22.55 34.59
N MET A 145 39.27 21.23 34.80
CA MET A 145 40.01 20.59 35.89
C MET A 145 41.25 19.85 35.37
N SER A 146 41.93 20.38 34.36
CA SER A 146 43.12 19.77 33.74
C SER A 146 44.19 19.37 34.75
N ASP A 147 44.40 20.19 35.77
CA ASP A 147 45.47 20.04 36.76
C ASP A 147 45.15 19.00 37.84
N PHE A 148 43.87 18.62 37.96
CA PHE A 148 43.38 17.65 38.94
C PHE A 148 43.07 16.28 38.33
N LEU A 149 43.32 16.11 37.02
CA LEU A 149 43.11 14.83 36.37
C LEU A 149 44.04 13.76 36.95
N PRO A 150 43.55 12.50 37.08
CA PRO A 150 44.42 11.41 37.50
C PRO A 150 45.56 11.25 36.50
N LEU A 151 46.69 10.77 37.00
CA LEU A 151 47.84 10.47 36.15
C LEU A 151 47.48 9.25 35.30
N MET A 152 47.26 9.45 34.00
CA MET A 152 46.83 8.46 33.00
C MET A 152 47.99 7.87 32.20
N VAL A 153 49.05 8.66 31.98
CA VAL A 153 50.28 8.23 31.30
C VAL A 153 51.50 8.60 32.13
N PHE A 154 52.42 7.66 32.28
CA PHE A 154 53.72 7.87 32.92
C PHE A 154 54.81 7.19 32.10
N ASN A 155 55.85 7.93 31.70
CA ASN A 155 56.97 7.42 30.90
C ASN A 155 56.54 6.66 29.63
N GLY A 156 55.49 7.13 28.94
CA GLY A 156 54.95 6.51 27.73
C GLY A 156 54.05 5.28 27.96
N LYS A 157 53.92 4.81 29.21
CA LYS A 157 53.06 3.69 29.61
C LYS A 157 51.76 4.18 30.23
N PHE A 158 50.67 3.45 29.99
CA PHE A 158 49.39 3.71 30.64
C PHE A 158 49.42 3.32 32.12
N THR A 159 48.88 4.18 32.98
CA THR A 159 48.79 3.90 34.40
C THR A 159 47.68 2.92 34.72
N LEU A 160 47.66 2.44 35.97
CA LEU A 160 46.59 1.58 36.47
C LEU A 160 45.20 2.22 36.34
N ALA A 161 45.09 3.55 36.53
CA ALA A 161 43.82 4.25 36.39
C ALA A 161 43.28 4.17 34.96
N ALA A 162 44.14 4.39 33.95
CA ALA A 162 43.79 4.27 32.54
C ALA A 162 43.41 2.84 32.15
N LYS A 163 44.16 1.85 32.66
CA LYS A 163 43.88 0.43 32.42
C LYS A 163 42.54 0.00 33.02
N ILE A 164 42.27 0.35 34.28
CA ILE A 164 41.00 -0.01 34.96
C ILE A 164 39.79 0.56 34.21
N LEU A 165 39.82 1.83 33.79
CA LEU A 165 38.70 2.45 33.08
C LEU A 165 38.42 1.75 31.74
N ASN A 166 39.45 1.49 30.94
CA ASN A 166 39.29 0.84 29.65
C ASN A 166 38.87 -0.64 29.78
N VAL A 167 39.51 -1.40 30.66
CA VAL A 167 39.17 -2.82 30.89
C VAL A 167 37.76 -2.97 31.44
N SER A 168 37.35 -2.12 32.40
CA SER A 168 35.97 -2.15 32.91
C SER A 168 34.95 -1.79 31.83
N GLY A 169 35.22 -0.78 31.00
CA GLY A 169 34.41 -0.47 29.82
C GLY A 169 34.31 -1.66 28.86
N GLY A 170 35.44 -2.31 28.57
CA GLY A 170 35.51 -3.50 27.73
C GLY A 170 34.67 -4.67 28.26
N ILE A 171 34.76 -4.96 29.56
CA ILE A 171 33.92 -5.97 30.23
C ILE A 171 32.43 -5.62 30.09
N CYS A 172 32.05 -4.36 30.30
CA CYS A 172 30.67 -3.92 30.13
C CYS A 172 30.16 -4.12 28.69
N PHE A 173 30.99 -3.88 27.67
CA PHE A 173 30.64 -4.21 26.29
C PHE A 173 30.41 -5.71 26.08
N TYR A 174 31.27 -6.59 26.62
CA TYR A 174 31.04 -8.04 26.53
C TYR A 174 29.76 -8.50 27.21
N LEU A 175 29.42 -7.91 28.37
CA LEU A 175 28.14 -8.17 29.04
C LEU A 175 26.96 -7.78 28.16
N ALA A 176 27.03 -6.62 27.50
CA ALA A 176 26.00 -6.19 26.54
C ALA A 176 25.94 -7.11 25.30
N ALA A 177 27.09 -7.54 24.79
CA ALA A 177 27.18 -8.49 23.66
C ALA A 177 26.47 -9.81 23.98
N ALA A 178 26.68 -10.37 25.18
CA ALA A 178 26.02 -11.60 25.61
C ALA A 178 24.49 -11.44 25.63
N PHE A 179 23.99 -10.30 26.12
CA PHE A 179 22.57 -9.98 26.11
C PHE A 179 21.99 -9.92 24.69
N PHE A 180 22.63 -9.14 23.81
CA PHE A 180 22.17 -9.00 22.44
C PHE A 180 22.25 -10.29 21.65
N LEU A 181 23.25 -11.15 21.92
CA LEU A 181 23.35 -12.47 21.31
C LEU A 181 22.18 -13.37 21.74
N GLN A 182 21.79 -13.33 23.02
CA GLN A 182 20.62 -14.06 23.51
C GLN A 182 19.33 -13.56 22.84
N LYS A 183 19.19 -12.25 22.66
CA LYS A 183 18.06 -11.64 21.95
C LYS A 183 18.05 -12.00 20.47
N TYR A 184 19.19 -11.95 19.80
CA TYR A 184 19.36 -12.33 18.41
C TYR A 184 18.93 -13.80 18.19
N ARG A 185 19.40 -14.73 19.03
CA ARG A 185 19.00 -16.14 18.94
C ARG A 185 17.48 -16.36 19.03
N LYS A 186 16.77 -15.53 19.83
CA LYS A 186 15.31 -15.63 20.01
C LYS A 186 14.51 -14.93 18.91
N LYS A 187 14.99 -13.80 18.40
CA LYS A 187 14.21 -12.91 17.51
C LYS A 187 14.68 -12.94 16.06
N GLN A 188 15.91 -13.37 15.79
CA GLN A 188 16.55 -13.34 14.47
C GLN A 188 16.54 -11.95 13.80
N ALA A 189 16.46 -10.89 14.61
CA ALA A 189 16.49 -9.51 14.11
C ALA A 189 17.94 -9.05 13.91
N PHE A 190 18.28 -8.68 12.68
CA PHE A 190 19.65 -8.37 12.27
C PHE A 190 20.29 -7.21 13.07
N GLU A 191 19.48 -6.29 13.57
CA GLU A 191 19.92 -5.17 14.40
C GLU A 191 20.62 -5.64 15.68
N PHE A 192 20.16 -6.74 16.29
CA PHE A 192 20.83 -7.31 17.47
C PHE A 192 22.17 -7.94 17.13
N LEU A 193 22.31 -8.53 15.94
CA LEU A 193 23.61 -9.04 15.49
C LEU A 193 24.62 -7.90 15.30
N LEU A 194 24.19 -6.77 14.74
CA LEU A 194 25.04 -5.59 14.64
C LEU A 194 25.51 -5.13 16.02
N PHE A 195 24.61 -5.02 16.99
CA PHE A 195 24.98 -4.62 18.35
C PHE A 195 25.95 -5.60 19.00
N VAL A 196 25.80 -6.91 18.75
CA VAL A 196 26.80 -7.91 19.18
C VAL A 196 28.17 -7.61 18.55
N ILE A 197 28.24 -7.43 17.23
CA ILE A 197 29.51 -7.17 16.53
C ILE A 197 30.18 -5.90 17.07
N LEU A 198 29.42 -4.81 17.22
CA LEU A 198 29.94 -3.55 17.79
C LEU A 198 30.46 -3.74 19.21
N CYS A 199 29.68 -4.38 20.08
CA CYS A 199 30.09 -4.61 21.47
C CYS A 199 31.33 -5.51 21.54
N VAL A 200 31.43 -6.55 20.72
CA VAL A 200 32.63 -7.41 20.70
C VAL A 200 33.85 -6.62 20.24
N LEU A 201 33.74 -5.83 19.16
CA LEU A 201 34.86 -5.04 18.63
C LEU A 201 35.34 -3.95 19.62
N PHE A 202 34.42 -3.18 20.21
CA PHE A 202 34.79 -2.20 21.23
C PHE A 202 35.28 -2.85 22.53
N GLY A 203 34.69 -3.99 22.91
CA GLY A 203 35.14 -4.79 24.05
C GLY A 203 36.57 -5.28 23.88
N THR A 204 36.90 -5.84 22.71
CA THR A 204 38.26 -6.26 22.38
C THR A 204 39.23 -5.09 22.35
N ALA A 205 38.82 -3.92 21.83
CA ALA A 205 39.67 -2.73 21.80
C ALA A 205 40.01 -2.25 23.21
N GLY A 206 39.02 -2.23 24.12
CA GLY A 206 39.22 -1.86 25.52
C GLY A 206 40.13 -2.81 26.31
N ILE A 207 40.15 -4.10 25.99
CA ILE A 207 41.09 -5.06 26.60
C ILE A 207 42.50 -4.90 26.00
N LEU A 208 42.62 -4.81 24.68
CA LEU A 208 43.92 -4.63 24.00
C LEU A 208 44.64 -3.34 24.43
N PHE A 209 43.90 -2.33 24.88
CA PHE A 209 44.47 -1.11 25.48
C PHE A 209 45.44 -1.43 26.63
N GLU A 210 45.15 -2.45 27.46
CA GLU A 210 45.98 -2.81 28.62
C GLU A 210 47.41 -3.22 28.23
N GLU A 211 47.54 -3.90 27.09
CA GLU A 211 48.80 -4.43 26.56
C GLU A 211 49.55 -3.42 25.68
N SER A 212 48.95 -2.26 25.39
CA SER A 212 49.55 -1.24 24.53
C SER A 212 50.33 -0.18 25.28
N GLU A 213 51.35 0.36 24.64
CA GLU A 213 52.00 1.63 24.96
C GLU A 213 51.60 2.72 23.97
N LEU A 214 51.82 3.98 24.32
CA LEU A 214 51.52 5.07 23.39
C LEU A 214 52.35 4.94 22.10
N TRP A 215 51.65 4.88 20.95
CA TRP A 215 52.21 4.79 19.58
C TRP A 215 52.84 3.46 19.18
N ASP A 216 52.71 2.41 19.99
CA ASP A 216 53.24 1.09 19.65
C ASP A 216 52.33 0.33 18.66
N ALA A 217 52.74 -0.89 18.30
CA ALA A 217 51.98 -1.72 17.37
C ALA A 217 50.57 -2.05 17.90
N ALA A 218 50.47 -2.47 19.16
CA ALA A 218 49.21 -2.80 19.80
C ALA A 218 48.25 -1.60 19.80
N TRP A 219 48.78 -0.39 19.96
CA TRP A 219 48.06 0.87 19.94
C TRP A 219 47.36 1.11 18.61
N TRP A 220 48.09 0.99 17.49
CA TRP A 220 47.49 1.13 16.16
C TRP A 220 46.48 0.03 15.84
N TRP A 221 46.68 -1.19 16.35
CA TRP A 221 45.76 -2.30 16.13
C TRP A 221 44.40 -2.12 16.79
N TRP A 222 44.34 -1.64 18.04
CA TRP A 222 43.04 -1.42 18.67
C TRP A 222 42.31 -0.21 18.05
N HIS A 223 43.03 0.81 17.57
CA HIS A 223 42.42 1.87 16.75
C HIS A 223 41.81 1.33 15.44
N LEU A 224 42.51 0.43 14.75
CA LEU A 224 42.00 -0.21 13.53
C LEU A 224 40.77 -1.09 13.81
N LEU A 225 40.73 -1.75 14.97
CA LEU A 225 39.60 -2.54 15.43
C LEU A 225 38.36 -1.66 15.68
N SER A 226 38.55 -0.51 16.34
CA SER A 226 37.52 0.52 16.51
C SER A 226 37.02 1.05 15.15
N LEU A 227 37.95 1.35 14.22
CA LEU A 227 37.58 1.77 12.86
C LEU A 227 36.75 0.71 12.13
N THR A 228 37.11 -0.57 12.28
CA THR A 228 36.37 -1.70 11.71
C THR A 228 34.94 -1.75 12.25
N ALA A 229 34.74 -1.51 13.55
CA ALA A 229 33.41 -1.41 14.14
C ALA A 229 32.56 -0.32 13.47
N TYR A 230 33.16 0.85 13.23
CA TYR A 230 32.49 1.96 12.54
C TYR A 230 32.19 1.65 11.07
N VAL A 231 33.07 0.94 10.36
CA VAL A 231 32.80 0.50 8.98
C VAL A 231 31.61 -0.47 8.92
N PHE A 232 31.52 -1.43 9.84
CA PHE A 232 30.36 -2.32 9.94
C PHE A 232 29.06 -1.56 10.23
N ALA A 233 29.13 -0.59 11.15
CA ALA A 233 28.01 0.30 11.42
C ALA A 233 27.57 1.09 10.17
N LEU A 234 28.50 1.72 9.45
CA LEU A 234 28.18 2.48 8.25
C LEU A 234 27.59 1.59 7.15
N GLY A 235 28.14 0.39 6.95
CA GLY A 235 27.59 -0.60 6.02
C GLY A 235 26.14 -0.95 6.36
N PHE A 236 25.82 -1.12 7.65
CA PHE A 236 24.45 -1.33 8.11
C PHE A 236 23.54 -0.14 7.77
N ILE A 237 24.00 1.09 8.01
CA ILE A 237 23.24 2.32 7.68
C ILE A 237 22.85 2.32 6.20
N ILE A 238 23.82 2.10 5.32
CA ILE A 238 23.63 2.12 3.87
C ILE A 238 22.64 1.03 3.43
N LEU A 239 22.80 -0.20 3.95
CA LEU A 239 21.91 -1.31 3.62
C LEU A 239 20.47 -1.02 4.07
N ARG A 240 20.29 -0.41 5.25
CA ARG A 240 18.96 -0.07 5.76
C ARG A 240 18.29 1.03 4.96
N LEU A 241 19.03 2.08 4.59
CA LEU A 241 18.53 3.14 3.72
C LEU A 241 18.10 2.59 2.36
N LYS A 242 18.89 1.67 1.78
CA LYS A 242 18.55 1.02 0.52
C LYS A 242 17.28 0.19 0.61
N GLU A 243 17.11 -0.58 1.68
CA GLU A 243 15.93 -1.40 1.92
C GLU A 243 14.67 -0.53 2.12
N GLN A 244 14.76 0.55 2.89
CA GLN A 244 13.65 1.49 3.07
C GLN A 244 13.25 2.18 1.77
N ASN A 245 14.22 2.65 0.98
CA ASN A 245 13.95 3.27 -0.30
C ASN A 245 13.28 2.28 -1.26
N LYS A 246 13.75 1.02 -1.28
CA LYS A 246 13.12 -0.04 -2.06
C LYS A 246 11.67 -0.29 -1.64
N GLN A 247 11.40 -0.37 -0.34
CA GLN A 247 10.02 -0.57 0.16
C GLN A 247 9.09 0.59 -0.21
N ILE A 248 9.58 1.83 -0.18
CA ILE A 248 8.82 3.01 -0.62
C ILE A 248 8.50 2.90 -2.11
N VAL A 249 9.50 2.61 -2.95
CA VAL A 249 9.32 2.45 -4.40
C VAL A 249 8.37 1.30 -4.73
N ASP A 250 8.56 0.12 -4.12
CA ASP A 250 7.71 -1.06 -4.35
C ASP A 250 6.27 -0.80 -3.91
N THR A 251 6.07 -0.08 -2.80
CA THR A 251 4.74 0.29 -2.30
C THR A 251 4.07 1.27 -3.24
N LYS A 252 4.78 2.31 -3.70
CA LYS A 252 4.28 3.28 -4.68
C LYS A 252 3.87 2.61 -5.99
N LEU A 253 4.74 1.76 -6.54
CA LEU A 253 4.46 1.01 -7.76
C LEU A 253 3.25 0.08 -7.58
N ARG A 254 3.16 -0.60 -6.43
CA ARG A 254 2.01 -1.48 -6.15
C ARG A 254 0.70 -0.70 -6.07
N THR A 255 0.69 0.47 -5.43
CA THR A 255 -0.51 1.32 -5.40
C THR A 255 -0.90 1.82 -6.78
N GLU A 256 0.06 2.26 -7.60
CA GLU A 256 -0.19 2.68 -8.98
C GLU A 256 -0.76 1.53 -9.83
N LEU A 257 -0.16 0.33 -9.75
CA LEU A 257 -0.65 -0.85 -10.49
C LEU A 257 -2.06 -1.27 -10.06
N LEU A 258 -2.38 -1.22 -8.77
CA LEU A 258 -3.73 -1.54 -8.29
C LEU A 258 -4.75 -0.58 -8.88
N MET A 259 -4.46 0.72 -8.83
CA MET A 259 -5.31 1.75 -9.41
C MET A 259 -5.45 1.61 -10.94
N GLU A 260 -4.38 1.26 -11.63
CA GLU A 260 -4.37 1.07 -13.09
C GLU A 260 -5.09 -0.19 -13.56
N SER A 261 -5.17 -1.21 -12.69
CA SER A 261 -5.87 -2.47 -12.97
C SER A 261 -7.37 -2.42 -12.70
N ALA A 262 -7.86 -1.37 -12.05
CA ALA A 262 -9.29 -1.20 -11.78
C ALA A 262 -10.08 -1.11 -13.10
N GLY A 263 -11.23 -1.78 -13.14
CA GLY A 263 -12.18 -1.65 -14.26
C GLY A 263 -12.91 -0.32 -14.28
N GLU A 264 -13.00 0.32 -13.10
CA GLU A 264 -13.68 1.58 -12.85
C GLU A 264 -12.71 2.76 -13.09
N GLY A 265 -13.26 3.88 -13.57
CA GLY A 265 -12.48 5.11 -13.71
C GLY A 265 -12.24 5.73 -12.35
N ILE A 266 -10.97 6.05 -12.04
CA ILE A 266 -10.58 6.69 -10.78
C ILE A 266 -9.75 7.92 -11.11
N TYR A 267 -10.10 9.06 -10.51
CA TYR A 267 -9.30 10.28 -10.56
C TYR A 267 -9.30 11.03 -9.22
N GLY A 268 -8.26 11.83 -9.02
CA GLY A 268 -8.13 12.75 -7.89
C GLY A 268 -8.39 14.18 -8.32
N LEU A 269 -8.96 14.97 -7.42
CA LEU A 269 -9.21 16.39 -7.56
C LEU A 269 -8.39 17.19 -6.56
N ASP A 270 -7.97 18.40 -6.93
CA ASP A 270 -7.56 19.43 -5.98
C ASP A 270 -8.80 20.15 -5.38
N ILE A 271 -8.55 21.13 -4.51
CA ILE A 271 -9.61 21.94 -3.87
C ILE A 271 -10.39 22.81 -4.85
N ASP A 272 -9.84 23.08 -6.04
CA ASP A 272 -10.48 23.89 -7.10
C ASP A 272 -11.27 23.00 -8.08
N GLY A 273 -11.27 21.67 -7.89
CA GLY A 273 -11.94 20.71 -8.76
C GLY A 273 -11.16 20.35 -10.02
N ASN A 274 -9.86 20.63 -10.08
CA ASN A 274 -9.00 20.22 -11.19
C ASN A 274 -8.43 18.82 -10.96
N CYS A 275 -8.32 18.04 -12.03
CA CYS A 275 -7.77 16.70 -11.98
C CYS A 275 -6.28 16.71 -11.64
N THR A 276 -5.88 16.05 -10.56
CA THR A 276 -4.46 15.93 -10.15
C THR A 276 -3.81 14.64 -10.61
N TRP A 277 -4.61 13.59 -10.79
CA TRP A 277 -4.19 12.28 -11.27
C TRP A 277 -5.41 11.48 -11.76
N ALA A 278 -5.24 10.59 -12.73
CA ALA A 278 -6.27 9.68 -13.22
C ALA A 278 -5.67 8.33 -13.65
N ASN A 279 -6.44 7.23 -13.50
CA ASN A 279 -6.04 5.92 -14.01
C ASN A 279 -6.41 5.72 -15.50
N LYS A 280 -5.90 4.67 -16.13
CA LYS A 280 -6.21 4.32 -17.53
C LYS A 280 -7.68 4.05 -17.77
N ALA A 281 -8.41 3.49 -16.81
CA ALA A 281 -9.84 3.25 -16.95
C ALA A 281 -10.62 4.57 -17.05
N CYS A 282 -10.23 5.58 -16.27
CA CYS A 282 -10.78 6.91 -16.34
C CYS A 282 -10.57 7.50 -17.73
N ALA A 283 -9.35 7.49 -18.28
CA ALA A 283 -9.08 7.99 -19.63
C ALA A 283 -9.95 7.29 -20.69
N ARG A 284 -10.01 5.96 -20.69
CA ARG A 284 -10.84 5.19 -21.64
C ARG A 284 -12.31 5.55 -21.57
N LEU A 285 -12.88 5.60 -20.36
CA LEU A 285 -14.31 5.88 -20.17
C LEU A 285 -14.66 7.33 -20.55
N SER A 286 -13.72 8.25 -20.35
CA SER A 286 -13.83 9.66 -20.74
C SER A 286 -13.63 9.92 -22.24
N GLY A 287 -13.16 8.92 -23.00
CA GLY A 287 -12.82 9.07 -24.42
C GLY A 287 -11.44 9.70 -24.68
N CYS A 288 -10.52 9.66 -23.72
CA CYS A 288 -9.13 10.12 -23.86
C CYS A 288 -8.19 8.97 -24.22
N ASN A 289 -7.08 9.28 -24.89
CA ASN A 289 -6.04 8.29 -25.19
C ASN A 289 -5.07 8.13 -24.01
N ASP A 290 -4.73 9.23 -23.34
CA ASP A 290 -3.81 9.25 -22.20
C ASP A 290 -4.43 9.95 -20.98
N PRO A 291 -4.27 9.40 -19.75
CA PRO A 291 -4.72 10.07 -18.53
C PRO A 291 -4.10 11.46 -18.32
N GLY A 292 -2.90 11.71 -18.87
CA GLY A 292 -2.23 13.00 -18.84
C GLY A 292 -3.03 14.13 -19.48
N GLU A 293 -3.91 13.82 -20.43
CA GLU A 293 -4.79 14.82 -21.08
C GLU A 293 -5.86 15.39 -20.12
N MET A 294 -6.12 14.71 -19.00
CA MET A 294 -7.10 15.12 -18.00
C MET A 294 -6.47 16.00 -16.93
N ILE A 295 -5.16 15.87 -16.70
CA ILE A 295 -4.46 16.54 -15.60
C ILE A 295 -4.50 18.06 -15.76
N GLY A 296 -4.90 18.74 -14.68
CA GLY A 296 -5.07 20.19 -14.62
C GLY A 296 -6.38 20.71 -15.22
N LYS A 297 -7.23 19.84 -15.80
CA LYS A 297 -8.56 20.25 -16.28
C LYS A 297 -9.56 20.19 -15.13
N ASN A 298 -10.47 21.16 -15.11
CA ASN A 298 -11.63 21.12 -14.21
C ASN A 298 -12.57 19.98 -14.62
N MET A 299 -12.84 19.06 -13.70
CA MET A 299 -13.57 17.83 -14.04
C MET A 299 -15.07 18.03 -14.22
N HIS A 300 -15.65 19.10 -13.68
CA HIS A 300 -17.03 19.46 -13.94
C HIS A 300 -17.20 19.84 -15.40
N GLU A 301 -16.42 20.82 -15.88
CA GLU A 301 -16.41 21.24 -17.28
C GLU A 301 -16.03 20.11 -18.23
N PHE A 302 -15.21 19.16 -17.78
CA PHE A 302 -14.74 18.06 -18.59
C PHE A 302 -15.75 16.92 -18.77
N GLN A 303 -16.51 16.57 -17.72
CA GLN A 303 -17.29 15.33 -17.67
C GLN A 303 -18.72 15.45 -17.13
N HIS A 304 -19.02 16.51 -16.38
CA HIS A 304 -20.28 16.68 -15.65
C HIS A 304 -20.99 18.01 -16.01
N HIS A 305 -20.57 18.64 -17.10
CA HIS A 305 -21.01 19.98 -17.50
C HIS A 305 -22.48 20.08 -17.91
N SER A 306 -23.20 18.97 -18.12
CA SER A 306 -24.58 18.95 -18.60
C SER A 306 -25.42 17.85 -17.96
N HIS A 307 -26.69 18.13 -17.73
CA HIS A 307 -27.69 17.14 -17.32
C HIS A 307 -28.01 16.16 -18.45
N ALA A 308 -28.76 15.09 -18.12
CA ALA A 308 -29.23 14.09 -19.08
C ALA A 308 -30.04 14.67 -20.26
N ASP A 309 -30.69 15.82 -20.07
CA ASP A 309 -31.45 16.53 -21.11
C ASP A 309 -30.59 17.47 -21.98
N GLY A 310 -29.28 17.51 -21.73
CA GLY A 310 -28.30 18.32 -22.45
C GLY A 310 -28.19 19.77 -21.96
N ARG A 311 -29.02 20.22 -21.02
CA ARG A 311 -28.86 21.57 -20.42
C ARG A 311 -27.57 21.64 -19.60
N HIS A 312 -26.84 22.74 -19.74
CA HIS A 312 -25.64 22.98 -18.95
C HIS A 312 -25.97 23.03 -17.46
N ALA A 313 -25.20 22.28 -16.67
CA ALA A 313 -25.26 22.25 -15.22
C ALA A 313 -24.17 23.17 -14.66
N PRO A 314 -24.49 24.13 -13.79
CA PRO A 314 -23.47 24.96 -13.15
C PRO A 314 -22.65 24.14 -12.15
N GLN A 315 -21.39 24.51 -11.94
CA GLN A 315 -20.45 23.75 -11.08
C GLN A 315 -20.91 23.71 -9.62
N GLU A 316 -21.63 24.72 -9.16
CA GLU A 316 -22.16 24.81 -7.79
C GLU A 316 -23.20 23.72 -7.49
N ASP A 317 -23.89 23.24 -8.52
CA ASP A 317 -24.89 22.16 -8.43
C ASP A 317 -24.25 20.76 -8.58
N CYS A 318 -22.96 20.70 -8.93
CA CYS A 318 -22.23 19.44 -9.08
C CYS A 318 -21.99 18.79 -7.72
N ASN A 319 -22.62 17.63 -7.49
CA ASN A 319 -22.42 16.87 -6.25
C ASN A 319 -20.96 16.45 -6.04
N ILE A 320 -20.18 16.23 -7.11
CA ILE A 320 -18.74 15.94 -7.02
C ILE A 320 -17.98 17.14 -6.44
N TYR A 321 -18.25 18.34 -6.97
CA TYR A 321 -17.60 19.57 -6.50
C TYR A 321 -18.03 19.93 -5.07
N ARG A 322 -19.30 19.72 -4.73
CA ARG A 322 -19.82 19.99 -3.38
C ARG A 322 -19.11 19.18 -2.29
N VAL A 323 -18.60 17.98 -2.57
CA VAL A 323 -17.81 17.20 -1.60
C VAL A 323 -16.58 17.97 -1.11
N LEU A 324 -15.96 18.80 -1.94
CA LEU A 324 -14.79 19.60 -1.58
C LEU A 324 -15.13 20.67 -0.52
N ASN A 325 -16.36 21.20 -0.56
CA ASN A 325 -16.83 22.24 0.37
C ASN A 325 -17.55 21.67 1.59
N ASP A 326 -18.41 20.68 1.38
CA ASP A 326 -19.25 20.07 2.41
C ASP A 326 -18.45 19.07 3.27
N GLU A 327 -17.29 18.60 2.78
CA GLU A 327 -16.42 17.60 3.43
C GLU A 327 -17.13 16.27 3.75
N VAL A 328 -18.23 15.99 3.05
CA VAL A 328 -19.04 14.77 3.18
C VAL A 328 -19.05 14.03 1.84
N GLY A 329 -18.63 12.76 1.86
CA GLY A 329 -18.64 11.93 0.67
C GLY A 329 -20.06 11.66 0.14
N VAL A 330 -20.18 11.51 -1.17
CA VAL A 330 -21.45 11.27 -1.86
C VAL A 330 -21.36 10.04 -2.77
N HIS A 331 -22.51 9.37 -2.96
CA HIS A 331 -22.72 8.28 -3.91
C HIS A 331 -23.97 8.60 -4.73
N ILE A 332 -23.86 8.48 -6.06
CA ILE A 332 -24.95 8.70 -7.00
C ILE A 332 -24.95 7.55 -8.02
N ASP A 333 -26.10 6.90 -8.23
CA ASP A 333 -26.27 5.71 -9.07
C ASP A 333 -27.09 5.95 -10.36
N ASP A 334 -27.53 7.20 -10.58
CA ASP A 334 -28.34 7.60 -11.73
C ASP A 334 -27.87 8.93 -12.34
N GLU A 335 -26.56 9.06 -12.58
CA GLU A 335 -25.99 10.25 -13.22
C GLU A 335 -25.68 10.02 -14.70
N VAL A 336 -25.48 11.09 -15.46
CA VAL A 336 -24.94 11.05 -16.83
C VAL A 336 -23.55 11.68 -16.87
N PHE A 337 -22.58 10.93 -17.40
CA PHE A 337 -21.23 11.41 -17.69
C PHE A 337 -21.06 11.64 -19.19
N TRP A 338 -20.30 12.67 -19.54
CA TRP A 338 -20.03 13.07 -20.92
C TRP A 338 -18.59 12.71 -21.31
N ARG A 339 -18.43 12.23 -22.54
CA ARG A 339 -17.14 11.95 -23.16
C ARG A 339 -16.66 13.14 -23.97
N MET A 340 -15.37 13.17 -24.26
CA MET A 340 -14.74 14.21 -25.09
C MET A 340 -15.31 14.32 -26.51
N ASP A 341 -15.90 13.25 -27.04
CA ASP A 341 -16.55 13.25 -28.35
C ASP A 341 -18.00 13.79 -28.32
N GLY A 342 -18.50 14.18 -27.14
CA GLY A 342 -19.86 14.66 -26.93
C GLY A 342 -20.90 13.56 -26.73
N SER A 343 -20.51 12.27 -26.79
CA SER A 343 -21.39 11.18 -26.38
C SER A 343 -21.52 11.12 -24.87
N SER A 344 -22.63 10.59 -24.37
CA SER A 344 -22.86 10.41 -22.94
C SER A 344 -23.20 8.96 -22.59
N TYR A 345 -23.08 8.64 -21.31
CA TYR A 345 -23.45 7.33 -20.78
C TYR A 345 -23.98 7.46 -19.35
N PRO A 346 -24.90 6.58 -18.93
CA PRO A 346 -25.30 6.51 -17.53
C PRO A 346 -24.13 6.02 -16.68
N ALA A 347 -23.83 6.76 -15.63
CA ALA A 347 -22.73 6.51 -14.73
C ALA A 347 -23.22 6.38 -13.28
N GLU A 348 -22.56 5.51 -12.54
CA GLU A 348 -22.61 5.47 -11.08
C GLU A 348 -21.24 5.89 -10.54
N TYR A 349 -21.21 6.74 -9.51
CA TYR A 349 -19.96 7.24 -8.96
C TYR A 349 -20.00 7.49 -7.46
N TRP A 350 -18.81 7.51 -6.87
CA TRP A 350 -18.52 7.96 -5.51
C TRP A 350 -17.54 9.12 -5.58
N SER A 351 -17.78 10.17 -4.80
CA SER A 351 -16.80 11.22 -4.52
C SER A 351 -16.52 11.25 -3.04
N SER A 352 -15.26 11.09 -2.65
CA SER A 352 -14.82 11.01 -1.26
C SER A 352 -13.74 12.05 -0.97
N PRO A 353 -13.87 12.89 0.06
CA PRO A 353 -12.88 13.93 0.37
C PRO A 353 -11.58 13.30 0.89
N ILE A 354 -10.46 13.93 0.57
CA ILE A 354 -9.12 13.55 1.01
C ILE A 354 -8.65 14.56 2.07
N PHE A 355 -8.33 14.05 3.25
CA PHE A 355 -7.82 14.87 4.34
C PHE A 355 -6.32 14.66 4.57
N GLU A 356 -5.56 15.73 4.57
CA GLU A 356 -4.19 15.75 5.08
C GLU A 356 -4.14 16.57 6.37
N LYS A 357 -3.70 15.96 7.49
CA LYS A 357 -3.61 16.63 8.79
C LYS A 357 -4.91 17.37 9.21
N ASN A 358 -6.06 16.75 8.96
CA ASN A 358 -7.41 17.29 9.20
C ASN A 358 -7.78 18.53 8.34
N VAL A 359 -7.11 18.75 7.22
CA VAL A 359 -7.49 19.75 6.23
C VAL A 359 -7.91 19.02 4.95
N CYS A 360 -9.09 19.35 4.41
CA CYS A 360 -9.50 18.86 3.11
C CYS A 360 -8.54 19.42 2.03
N THR A 361 -7.94 18.51 1.27
CA THR A 361 -6.95 18.85 0.23
C THR A 361 -7.43 18.54 -1.18
N GLY A 362 -8.62 17.94 -1.30
CA GLY A 362 -9.13 17.43 -2.56
C GLY A 362 -10.16 16.32 -2.36
N ALA A 363 -10.47 15.59 -3.43
CA ALA A 363 -11.36 14.44 -3.40
C ALA A 363 -10.86 13.33 -4.34
N VAL A 364 -11.17 12.07 -4.04
CA VAL A 364 -11.07 10.96 -5.00
C VAL A 364 -12.45 10.66 -5.54
N VAL A 365 -12.57 10.54 -6.86
CA VAL A 365 -13.78 10.12 -7.54
C VAL A 365 -13.55 8.76 -8.19
N SER A 366 -14.44 7.81 -7.96
CA SER A 366 -14.50 6.53 -8.67
C SER A 366 -15.84 6.38 -9.37
N PHE A 367 -15.84 5.96 -10.64
CA PHE A 367 -17.06 5.86 -11.44
C PHE A 367 -17.05 4.67 -12.40
N SER A 368 -18.25 4.20 -12.73
CA SER A 368 -18.50 3.03 -13.58
C SER A 368 -19.60 3.31 -14.59
N ASP A 369 -19.42 2.82 -15.83
CA ASP A 369 -20.46 2.83 -16.86
C ASP A 369 -21.49 1.73 -16.57
N ILE A 370 -22.73 2.14 -16.30
CA ILE A 370 -23.84 1.25 -15.93
C ILE A 370 -24.80 0.98 -17.09
N SER A 371 -24.42 1.31 -18.33
CA SER A 371 -25.24 1.10 -19.54
C SER A 371 -25.71 -0.34 -19.65
N LYS A 372 -24.80 -1.30 -19.45
CA LYS A 372 -25.13 -2.72 -19.56
C LYS A 372 -26.09 -3.18 -18.47
N ARG A 373 -25.91 -2.67 -17.24
CA ARG A 373 -26.80 -2.95 -16.11
C ARG A 373 -28.22 -2.46 -16.42
N LYS A 374 -28.36 -1.20 -16.85
CA LYS A 374 -29.66 -0.62 -17.21
C LYS A 374 -30.34 -1.34 -18.38
N GLU A 375 -29.59 -1.77 -19.40
CA GLU A 375 -30.12 -2.56 -20.51
C GLU A 375 -30.70 -3.90 -20.03
N LEU A 376 -29.96 -4.61 -19.16
CA LEU A 376 -30.40 -5.89 -18.61
C LEU A 376 -31.62 -5.74 -17.71
N GLU A 377 -31.65 -4.70 -16.86
CA GLU A 377 -32.83 -4.38 -16.03
C GLU A 377 -34.06 -4.06 -16.87
N ALA A 378 -33.90 -3.30 -17.97
CA ALA A 378 -35.00 -3.00 -18.88
C ALA A 378 -35.55 -4.26 -19.56
N ARG A 379 -34.67 -5.17 -20.01
CA ARG A 379 -35.06 -6.46 -20.59
C ARG A 379 -35.78 -7.35 -19.58
N LEU A 380 -35.30 -7.41 -18.34
CA LEU A 380 -35.95 -8.18 -17.28
C LEU A 380 -37.36 -7.65 -17.00
N ARG A 381 -37.51 -6.33 -16.82
CA ARG A 381 -38.82 -5.69 -16.63
C ARG A 381 -39.78 -5.95 -17.80
N GLN A 382 -39.27 -5.99 -19.03
CA GLN A 382 -40.08 -6.33 -20.20
C GLN A 382 -40.52 -7.80 -20.18
N SER A 383 -39.64 -8.71 -19.78
CA SER A 383 -39.95 -10.14 -19.64
C SER A 383 -41.01 -10.39 -18.57
N GLU A 384 -40.88 -9.77 -17.39
CA GLU A 384 -41.86 -9.89 -16.30
C GLU A 384 -43.25 -9.37 -16.71
N ARG A 385 -43.28 -8.26 -17.45
CA ARG A 385 -44.55 -7.75 -18.03
C ARG A 385 -45.16 -8.76 -19.01
N MET A 386 -44.35 -9.40 -19.83
CA MET A 386 -44.84 -10.38 -20.82
C MET A 386 -45.37 -11.64 -20.13
N GLU A 387 -44.69 -12.13 -19.10
CA GLU A 387 -45.14 -13.27 -18.30
C GLU A 387 -46.49 -12.99 -17.63
N ALA A 388 -46.65 -11.82 -16.99
CA ALA A 388 -47.90 -11.41 -16.37
C ALA A 388 -49.06 -11.35 -17.37
N ILE A 389 -48.82 -10.82 -18.58
CA ILE A 389 -49.80 -10.83 -19.67
C ILE A 389 -50.11 -12.27 -20.10
N GLY A 390 -49.10 -13.13 -20.23
CA GLY A 390 -49.22 -14.56 -20.53
C GLY A 390 -50.18 -15.30 -19.61
N THR A 391 -50.02 -15.15 -18.30
CA THR A 391 -50.88 -15.79 -17.30
C THR A 391 -52.32 -15.27 -17.38
N LEU A 392 -52.50 -13.96 -17.48
CA LEU A 392 -53.83 -13.34 -17.60
C LEU A 392 -54.57 -13.82 -18.85
N VAL A 393 -53.91 -13.81 -20.01
CA VAL A 393 -54.49 -14.27 -21.28
C VAL A 393 -54.79 -15.77 -21.22
N GLY A 394 -53.94 -16.58 -20.58
CA GLY A 394 -54.16 -18.00 -20.37
C GLY A 394 -55.48 -18.30 -19.64
N GLY A 395 -55.72 -17.61 -18.53
CA GLY A 395 -56.95 -17.73 -17.75
C GLY A 395 -58.18 -17.23 -18.52
N ILE A 396 -58.09 -16.04 -19.10
CA ILE A 396 -59.19 -15.44 -19.88
C ILE A 396 -59.57 -16.34 -21.08
N ALA A 397 -58.58 -16.85 -21.80
CA ALA A 397 -58.80 -17.69 -22.96
C ALA A 397 -59.48 -19.03 -22.62
N HIS A 398 -59.15 -19.62 -21.48
CA HIS A 398 -59.85 -20.81 -20.98
C HIS A 398 -61.34 -20.52 -20.77
N ASP A 399 -61.67 -19.40 -20.13
CA ASP A 399 -63.06 -19.03 -19.82
C ASP A 399 -63.87 -18.70 -21.10
N PHE A 400 -63.27 -17.99 -22.05
CA PHE A 400 -63.89 -17.75 -23.36
C PHE A 400 -64.16 -19.06 -24.12
N ASN A 401 -63.20 -19.98 -24.13
CA ASN A 401 -63.37 -21.28 -24.80
C ASN A 401 -64.53 -22.08 -24.19
N ASN A 402 -64.72 -22.02 -22.87
CA ASN A 402 -65.83 -22.67 -22.19
C ASN A 402 -67.17 -22.07 -22.62
N MET A 403 -67.29 -20.74 -22.63
CA MET A 403 -68.51 -20.06 -23.10
C MET A 403 -68.81 -20.36 -24.57
N LEU A 404 -67.80 -20.31 -25.45
CA LEU A 404 -67.95 -20.60 -26.87
C LEU A 404 -68.36 -22.07 -27.11
N ALA A 405 -67.82 -23.02 -26.35
CA ALA A 405 -68.20 -24.42 -26.43
C ALA A 405 -69.68 -24.62 -26.07
N SER A 406 -70.17 -23.97 -25.02
CA SER A 406 -71.60 -24.01 -24.67
C SER A 406 -72.48 -23.37 -25.74
N ILE A 407 -72.12 -22.19 -26.25
CA ILE A 407 -72.86 -21.49 -27.30
C ILE A 407 -72.93 -22.38 -28.55
N MET A 408 -71.80 -22.93 -29.00
CA MET A 408 -71.77 -23.82 -30.16
C MET A 408 -72.59 -25.09 -29.94
N GLY A 409 -72.42 -25.76 -28.80
CA GLY A 409 -73.12 -27.01 -28.51
C GLY A 409 -74.65 -26.86 -28.45
N TYR A 410 -75.17 -25.84 -27.75
CA TYR A 410 -76.61 -25.58 -27.73
C TYR A 410 -77.17 -25.15 -29.08
N THR A 411 -76.37 -24.42 -29.87
CA THR A 411 -76.76 -24.01 -31.23
C THR A 411 -76.82 -25.23 -32.16
N GLU A 412 -75.85 -26.13 -32.09
CA GLU A 412 -75.82 -27.39 -32.85
C GLU A 412 -77.00 -28.29 -32.48
N LEU A 413 -77.30 -28.47 -31.19
CA LEU A 413 -78.46 -29.24 -30.73
C LEU A 413 -79.79 -28.62 -31.19
N SER A 414 -79.88 -27.28 -31.22
CA SER A 414 -81.06 -26.57 -31.73
C SER A 414 -81.26 -26.82 -33.22
N ILE A 415 -80.19 -26.81 -34.01
CA ILE A 415 -80.23 -27.16 -35.44
C ILE A 415 -80.70 -28.62 -35.62
N MET A 416 -80.18 -29.57 -34.82
CA MET A 416 -80.59 -30.98 -34.91
C MET A 416 -82.09 -31.17 -34.60
N LYS A 417 -82.65 -30.42 -33.65
CA LYS A 417 -84.09 -30.46 -33.31
C LYS A 417 -85.00 -29.82 -34.36
N LEU A 418 -84.44 -28.91 -35.18
CA LEU A 418 -85.12 -28.27 -36.30
C LEU A 418 -85.07 -29.10 -37.59
N ALA A 419 -84.18 -30.09 -37.66
CA ALA A 419 -84.05 -30.98 -38.81
C ALA A 419 -85.38 -31.71 -39.09
N GLY A 420 -85.94 -31.49 -40.29
CA GLY A 420 -87.23 -32.04 -40.71
C GLY A 420 -88.45 -31.12 -40.51
N LYS A 421 -88.27 -29.92 -39.92
CA LYS A 421 -89.30 -28.87 -39.86
C LYS A 421 -89.02 -27.80 -40.93
N ASN A 422 -90.05 -27.22 -41.53
CA ASN A 422 -89.92 -26.24 -42.61
C ASN A 422 -89.58 -24.82 -42.08
N GLU A 423 -88.57 -24.71 -41.22
CA GLU A 423 -88.14 -23.49 -40.50
C GLU A 423 -86.77 -22.98 -41.01
N LEU A 424 -86.59 -22.94 -42.33
CA LEU A 424 -85.35 -22.54 -43.02
C LEU A 424 -84.70 -21.22 -42.52
N PRO A 425 -85.43 -20.15 -42.18
CA PRO A 425 -84.83 -18.90 -41.72
C PRO A 425 -84.09 -19.02 -40.38
N ILE A 426 -84.60 -19.83 -39.44
CA ILE A 426 -84.02 -20.00 -38.10
C ILE A 426 -82.75 -20.84 -38.17
N GLU A 427 -82.77 -21.93 -38.96
CA GLU A 427 -81.58 -22.75 -39.19
C GLU A 427 -80.41 -21.93 -39.77
N LYS A 428 -80.70 -20.99 -40.69
CA LYS A 428 -79.70 -20.08 -41.26
C LYS A 428 -79.08 -19.16 -40.20
N HIS A 429 -79.89 -18.60 -39.28
CA HIS A 429 -79.37 -17.77 -38.18
C HIS A 429 -78.49 -18.56 -37.22
N LEU A 430 -78.89 -19.78 -36.84
CA LEU A 430 -78.09 -20.63 -35.95
C LEU A 430 -76.75 -21.03 -36.58
N LYS A 431 -76.71 -21.28 -37.90
CA LYS A 431 -75.45 -21.53 -38.62
C LYS A 431 -74.52 -20.31 -38.58
N GLU A 432 -75.04 -19.10 -38.65
CA GLU A 432 -74.21 -17.87 -38.55
C GLU A 432 -73.69 -17.65 -37.12
N VAL A 433 -74.44 -18.04 -36.08
CA VAL A 433 -73.97 -18.05 -34.69
C VAL A 433 -72.78 -19.00 -34.53
N ILE A 434 -72.87 -20.25 -35.03
CA ILE A 434 -71.75 -21.21 -34.99
C ILE A 434 -70.52 -20.66 -35.71
N LYS A 435 -70.71 -20.07 -36.89
CA LYS A 435 -69.63 -19.47 -37.67
C LYS A 435 -68.95 -18.31 -36.93
N SER A 436 -69.72 -17.46 -36.26
CA SER A 436 -69.21 -16.35 -35.46
C SER A 436 -68.46 -16.85 -34.22
N SER A 437 -68.98 -17.87 -33.53
CA SER A 437 -68.32 -18.51 -32.39
C SER A 437 -67.00 -19.19 -32.76
N LYS A 438 -66.91 -19.81 -33.95
CA LYS A 438 -65.67 -20.36 -34.49
C LYS A 438 -64.61 -19.28 -34.73
N ARG A 439 -65.01 -18.14 -35.31
CA ARG A 439 -64.11 -16.98 -35.47
C ARG A 439 -63.63 -16.42 -34.14
N ALA A 440 -64.51 -16.30 -33.15
CA ALA A 440 -64.12 -15.88 -31.80
C ALA A 440 -63.11 -16.84 -31.16
N LYS A 441 -63.28 -18.15 -31.36
CA LYS A 441 -62.35 -19.18 -30.89
C LYS A 441 -60.97 -19.04 -31.55
N GLU A 442 -60.92 -18.75 -32.85
CA GLU A 442 -59.67 -18.50 -33.57
C GLU A 442 -58.93 -17.27 -33.03
N LEU A 443 -59.65 -16.18 -32.74
CA LEU A 443 -59.05 -14.98 -32.13
C LEU A 443 -58.48 -15.24 -30.74
N VAL A 444 -59.19 -16.01 -29.90
CA VAL A 444 -58.71 -16.42 -28.58
C VAL A 444 -57.44 -17.28 -28.70
N ALA A 445 -57.37 -18.16 -29.70
CA ALA A 445 -56.17 -18.96 -29.97
C ALA A 445 -54.97 -18.09 -30.39
N GLN A 446 -55.17 -17.08 -31.24
CA GLN A 446 -54.11 -16.15 -31.64
C GLN A 446 -53.59 -15.33 -30.46
N MET A 447 -54.47 -14.88 -29.58
CA MET A 447 -54.11 -14.15 -28.36
C MET A 447 -53.24 -15.01 -27.44
N LEU A 448 -53.57 -16.31 -27.27
CA LEU A 448 -52.77 -17.28 -26.52
C LEU A 448 -51.38 -17.50 -27.14
N THR A 449 -51.29 -17.59 -28.47
CA THR A 449 -50.01 -17.74 -29.18
C THR A 449 -49.11 -16.53 -28.97
N PHE A 450 -49.67 -15.33 -29.01
CA PHE A 450 -48.91 -14.10 -28.75
C PHE A 450 -48.44 -14.01 -27.29
N ALA A 451 -49.32 -14.33 -26.34
CA ALA A 451 -49.05 -14.15 -24.91
C ALA A 451 -48.08 -15.19 -24.32
N ARG A 452 -47.96 -16.38 -24.92
CA ARG A 452 -47.03 -17.42 -24.46
C ARG A 452 -45.58 -17.17 -24.85
N GLY A 453 -45.33 -16.27 -25.83
CA GLY A 453 -44.07 -16.28 -26.57
C GLY A 453 -43.97 -17.59 -27.35
N ALA A 454 -43.75 -17.55 -28.65
CA ALA A 454 -43.60 -18.79 -29.40
C ALA A 454 -42.40 -19.58 -28.82
N ASP A 455 -42.62 -20.82 -28.40
CA ASP A 455 -41.55 -21.82 -28.40
C ASP A 455 -41.04 -21.89 -29.84
N GLU A 456 -39.95 -21.17 -30.14
CA GLU A 456 -39.35 -21.13 -31.47
C GLU A 456 -38.76 -22.50 -31.81
N LYS A 457 -39.58 -23.40 -32.35
CA LYS A 457 -39.09 -24.57 -33.06
C LYS A 457 -38.61 -24.14 -34.43
N LEU A 458 -37.33 -23.79 -34.52
CA LEU A 458 -36.65 -23.59 -35.79
C LEU A 458 -36.74 -24.88 -36.64
N GLY A 459 -37.33 -24.76 -37.81
CA GLY A 459 -37.49 -25.85 -38.77
C GLY A 459 -37.30 -25.35 -40.21
N ARG A 460 -36.96 -26.26 -41.14
CA ARG A 460 -36.93 -25.92 -42.57
C ARG A 460 -38.34 -25.74 -43.07
N PHE A 461 -38.66 -24.55 -43.58
CA PHE A 461 -39.98 -24.21 -44.09
C PHE A 461 -39.89 -23.75 -45.55
N ASN A 462 -40.87 -24.14 -46.38
CA ASN A 462 -40.94 -23.70 -47.77
C ASN A 462 -41.67 -22.35 -47.81
N LEU A 463 -40.98 -21.29 -48.25
CA LEU A 463 -41.52 -19.94 -48.26
C LEU A 463 -42.61 -19.73 -49.34
N SER A 464 -42.58 -20.47 -50.46
CA SER A 464 -43.49 -20.21 -51.58
C SER A 464 -44.99 -20.34 -51.22
N PRO A 465 -45.45 -21.41 -50.54
CA PRO A 465 -46.85 -21.53 -50.14
C PRO A 465 -47.30 -20.45 -49.15
N LEU A 466 -46.43 -20.02 -48.24
CA LEU A 466 -46.74 -19.00 -47.25
C LEU A 466 -46.85 -17.61 -47.87
N ILE A 467 -46.00 -17.30 -48.84
CA ILE A 467 -46.07 -16.06 -49.62
C ILE A 467 -47.37 -16.03 -50.42
N GLU A 468 -47.73 -17.13 -51.11
CA GLU A 468 -49.01 -17.21 -51.84
C GLU A 468 -50.22 -17.03 -50.92
N GLU A 469 -50.23 -17.68 -49.74
CA GLU A 469 -51.30 -17.55 -48.77
C GLU A 469 -51.42 -16.12 -48.20
N SER A 470 -50.28 -15.50 -47.87
CA SER A 470 -50.21 -14.13 -47.37
C SER A 470 -50.69 -13.12 -48.41
N LEU A 471 -50.28 -13.28 -49.68
CA LEU A 471 -50.74 -12.44 -50.80
C LEU A 471 -52.25 -12.60 -51.03
N LYS A 472 -52.78 -13.81 -50.89
CA LYS A 472 -54.23 -14.08 -51.01
C LYS A 472 -55.05 -13.42 -49.90
N MET A 473 -54.48 -13.33 -48.69
CA MET A 473 -55.10 -12.60 -47.56
C MET A 473 -55.00 -11.09 -47.69
N LEU A 474 -53.93 -10.56 -48.29
CA LEU A 474 -53.71 -9.12 -48.49
C LEU A 474 -54.41 -8.57 -49.73
N GLY A 475 -54.68 -9.39 -50.75
CA GLY A 475 -55.35 -8.98 -51.98
C GLY A 475 -56.66 -8.19 -51.79
N PRO A 476 -57.55 -8.57 -50.85
CA PRO A 476 -58.78 -7.82 -50.56
C PRO A 476 -58.57 -6.49 -49.81
N THR A 477 -57.40 -6.29 -49.18
CA THR A 477 -57.06 -5.07 -48.41
C THR A 477 -56.22 -4.07 -49.20
N LEU A 478 -55.69 -4.48 -50.36
CA LEU A 478 -54.93 -3.62 -51.25
C LEU A 478 -55.89 -2.82 -52.16
N PRO A 479 -55.70 -1.50 -52.31
CA PRO A 479 -56.46 -0.71 -53.27
C PRO A 479 -56.27 -1.24 -54.69
N SER A 480 -57.32 -1.23 -55.52
CA SER A 480 -57.28 -1.67 -56.92
C SER A 480 -56.39 -0.82 -57.84
N SER A 481 -55.60 0.10 -57.29
CA SER A 481 -54.65 0.98 -57.98
C SER A 481 -53.20 0.50 -57.89
N ILE A 482 -52.94 -0.63 -57.22
CA ILE A 482 -51.60 -1.23 -57.09
C ILE A 482 -51.70 -2.64 -57.69
N GLU A 483 -51.20 -2.81 -58.92
CA GLU A 483 -50.96 -4.12 -59.53
C GLU A 483 -49.64 -4.72 -59.04
#